data_AF-L8JX73-F1
#
_entry.id   AF-L8JX73-F1
#
_cell.length_a   1.000
_cell.length_b   1.000
_cell.length_c   1.000
_cell.angle_alpha   90.00
_cell.angle_beta   90.00
_cell.angle_gamma   90.00
#
_symmetry.space_group_name_H-M   'P 1'
#
loop_
_entity.id
_entity.type
_entity.pdbx_description
1 polymer ?
#
loop_
_entity_poly.entity_id
_entity_poly.type
_entity_poly.pdbx_seq_one_letter_code
_entity_poly.pdbx_strand_id
1 'polypeptide(L)'
;MKKLTYLLTAGVLLAVLTIVGCKKDDGGGLSEEEEQLAALTGTWAATSVNDGTTDRQDYDDFVLAINGSNQTYTTTGGPDLLPMPKAAPFEFGANVKTQLVLEPNNANTAVSYSISADGTELTWSFSYTGDGFTNTRQSSVEGDWTFVFTKQ
;
A
#
# COMPACT_ATOMS: atom_id res chain seq x y z
N MET A 1 17.25 49.50 52.80
CA MET A 1 15.89 49.08 52.38
C MET A 1 16.05 47.99 51.32
N LYS A 2 15.97 46.71 51.70
CA LYS A 2 14.89 45.75 51.36
C LYS A 2 14.41 45.84 49.90
N LYS A 3 14.76 44.83 49.07
CA LYS A 3 13.94 43.87 48.27
C LYS A 3 14.97 42.98 47.52
N LEU A 4 15.25 41.70 47.80
CA LEU A 4 14.39 40.52 47.91
C LEU A 4 13.35 40.49 46.79
N THR A 5 13.54 39.63 45.78
CA THR A 5 12.66 38.46 45.54
C THR A 5 12.62 38.03 44.06
N TYR A 6 13.14 36.81 43.81
CA TYR A 6 12.65 35.75 42.91
C TYR A 6 12.46 36.02 41.40
N LEU A 7 13.08 35.18 40.57
CA LEU A 7 12.42 34.06 39.85
C LEU A 7 13.48 33.42 38.92
N LEU A 8 13.97 32.26 39.31
CA LEU A 8 13.64 30.95 38.71
C LEU A 8 14.48 30.66 37.46
N THR A 9 15.61 29.95 37.59
CA THR A 9 15.71 28.49 37.30
C THR A 9 14.90 28.04 36.09
N ALA A 10 15.59 27.64 35.03
CA ALA A 10 15.50 26.29 34.44
C ALA A 10 16.21 26.29 33.08
N GLY A 11 17.15 25.36 32.88
CA GLY A 11 17.62 25.06 31.53
C GLY A 11 19.10 24.75 31.34
N VAL A 12 19.86 24.43 32.40
CA VAL A 12 21.16 23.75 32.22
C VAL A 12 21.02 22.34 32.77
N LEU A 13 20.57 21.44 31.90
CA LEU A 13 20.69 20.00 32.09
C LEU A 13 21.00 19.37 30.73
N LEU A 14 22.23 19.60 30.24
CA LEU A 14 22.80 18.73 29.21
C LEU A 14 23.15 17.40 29.90
N ALA A 15 22.15 16.54 30.00
CA ALA A 15 22.33 15.17 30.44
C ALA A 15 23.09 14.42 29.35
N VAL A 16 24.32 14.05 29.69
CA VAL A 16 25.05 12.96 29.08
C VAL A 16 24.24 11.68 29.32
N LEU A 17 23.51 11.24 28.31
CA LEU A 17 23.08 9.85 28.17
C LEU A 17 23.58 9.34 26.81
N THR A 18 24.86 9.00 26.82
CA THR A 18 25.40 7.95 25.98
C THR A 18 24.63 6.65 26.21
N ILE A 19 24.54 5.85 25.15
CA ILE A 19 24.21 4.41 25.09
C ILE A 19 22.72 4.06 24.85
N VAL A 20 22.29 4.22 23.60
CA VAL A 20 21.70 3.08 22.86
C VAL A 20 22.58 2.95 21.61
N GLY A 21 23.48 1.98 21.47
CA GLY A 21 23.35 0.62 21.92
C GLY A 21 22.56 -0.26 20.95
N CYS A 22 22.54 0.06 19.64
CA CYS A 22 22.42 -1.00 18.64
C CYS A 22 23.83 -1.34 18.13
N LYS A 23 24.26 -2.52 18.54
CA LYS A 23 25.45 -3.28 18.13
C LYS A 23 25.50 -3.33 16.58
N LYS A 24 26.66 -3.02 16.01
CA LYS A 24 27.58 -3.99 15.35
C LYS A 24 26.88 -4.90 14.33
N ASP A 25 27.27 -4.70 13.07
CA ASP A 25 27.45 -5.71 12.02
C ASP A 25 26.58 -6.97 12.11
N ASP A 26 25.50 -6.99 11.35
CA ASP A 26 25.19 -8.15 10.52
C ASP A 26 24.98 -7.63 9.10
N GLY A 27 25.65 -8.24 8.13
CA GLY A 27 25.40 -8.04 6.71
C GLY A 27 24.06 -8.63 6.29
N GLY A 28 22.96 -8.17 6.90
CA GLY A 28 21.60 -8.53 6.58
C GLY A 28 21.06 -7.59 5.51
N GLY A 29 20.74 -8.11 4.33
CA GLY A 29 19.94 -7.39 3.35
C GLY A 29 18.57 -7.02 3.89
N LEU A 30 17.79 -6.28 3.10
CA LEU A 30 16.38 -6.05 3.39
C LEU A 30 15.66 -7.39 3.60
N SER A 31 14.68 -7.42 4.49
CA SER A 31 13.78 -8.58 4.58
C SER A 31 13.01 -8.73 3.27
N GLU A 32 12.53 -9.94 2.98
CA GLU A 32 11.75 -10.18 1.75
C GLU A 32 10.52 -9.25 1.68
N GLU A 33 9.90 -8.95 2.81
CA GLU A 33 8.78 -8.02 2.91
C GLU A 33 9.20 -6.59 2.52
N GLU A 34 10.32 -6.11 3.06
CA GLU A 34 10.86 -4.79 2.74
C GLU A 34 11.27 -4.68 1.26
N GLU A 35 11.85 -5.73 0.69
CA GLU A 35 12.19 -5.79 -0.74
C GLU A 35 10.93 -5.70 -1.62
N GLN A 36 9.89 -6.48 -1.31
CA GLN A 36 8.64 -6.45 -2.07
C GLN A 36 7.90 -5.13 -1.89
N LEU A 37 7.88 -4.57 -0.68
CA LEU A 37 7.23 -3.29 -0.40
C LEU A 37 7.92 -2.15 -1.15
N ALA A 38 9.26 -2.16 -1.20
CA ALA A 38 10.04 -1.21 -1.99
C ALA A 38 9.75 -1.36 -3.50
N ALA A 39 9.62 -2.59 -4.00
CA ALA A 39 9.30 -2.86 -5.40
C ALA A 39 7.89 -2.36 -5.79
N LEU A 40 6.89 -2.63 -4.94
CA LEU A 40 5.50 -2.22 -5.11
C LEU A 40 5.29 -0.71 -4.96
N THR A 41 6.07 -0.04 -4.10
CA THR A 41 5.92 1.39 -3.85
C THR A 41 6.13 2.20 -5.13
N GLY A 42 5.18 3.10 -5.41
CA GLY A 42 5.20 3.92 -6.60
C GLY A 42 3.81 4.21 -7.14
N THR A 43 3.78 4.78 -8.34
CA THR A 43 2.56 5.03 -9.11
C THR A 43 2.57 4.13 -10.33
N TRP A 44 1.44 3.52 -10.62
CA TRP A 44 1.26 2.49 -11.64
C TRP A 44 0.05 2.85 -12.49
N ALA A 45 0.24 3.10 -13.79
CA ALA A 45 -0.87 3.35 -14.71
C ALA A 45 -1.34 2.03 -15.34
N ALA A 46 -2.64 1.82 -15.43
CA ALA A 46 -3.18 0.63 -16.05
C ALA A 46 -2.88 0.63 -17.55
N THR A 47 -2.43 -0.52 -18.04
CA THR A 47 -2.24 -0.77 -19.47
C THR A 47 -3.24 -1.77 -20.00
N SER A 48 -3.77 -2.64 -19.14
CA SER A 48 -4.84 -3.58 -19.46
C SER A 48 -5.65 -3.90 -18.21
N VAL A 49 -6.97 -3.95 -18.37
CA VAL A 49 -7.90 -4.39 -17.31
C VAL A 49 -8.86 -5.38 -17.92
N ASN A 50 -9.05 -6.54 -17.29
CA ASN A 50 -9.95 -7.60 -17.73
C ASN A 50 -10.86 -8.00 -16.56
N ASP A 51 -12.17 -8.08 -16.79
CA ASP A 51 -13.18 -8.44 -15.79
C ASP A 51 -13.52 -9.95 -15.77
N GLY A 52 -12.57 -10.77 -16.22
CA GLY A 52 -12.70 -12.22 -16.34
C GLY A 52 -13.48 -12.66 -17.57
N THR A 53 -14.21 -11.74 -18.23
CA THR A 53 -14.99 -12.02 -19.43
C THR A 53 -14.50 -11.21 -20.62
N THR A 54 -14.20 -9.92 -20.43
CA THR A 54 -13.77 -9.02 -21.50
C THR A 54 -12.72 -8.02 -21.01
N ASP A 55 -11.92 -7.53 -21.96
CA ASP A 55 -11.06 -6.38 -21.72
C ASP A 55 -11.92 -5.13 -21.55
N ARG A 56 -11.60 -4.35 -20.53
CA ARG A 56 -12.25 -3.11 -20.14
C ARG A 56 -11.56 -1.94 -20.81
N GLN A 57 -12.35 -1.09 -21.46
CA GLN A 57 -11.88 0.10 -22.18
C GLN A 57 -12.15 1.40 -21.38
N ASP A 58 -12.76 1.28 -20.20
CA ASP A 58 -13.11 2.40 -19.33
C ASP A 58 -12.03 2.71 -18.28
N TYR A 59 -10.83 2.15 -18.43
CA TYR A 59 -9.71 2.25 -17.48
C TYR A 59 -8.45 2.90 -18.07
N ASP A 60 -8.55 3.57 -19.22
CA ASP A 60 -7.38 4.14 -19.93
C ASP A 60 -6.57 5.13 -19.08
N ASP A 61 -7.24 5.89 -18.20
CA ASP A 61 -6.61 6.85 -17.27
C ASP A 61 -6.45 6.27 -15.84
N PHE A 62 -6.69 4.97 -15.64
CA PHE A 62 -6.69 4.37 -14.31
C PHE A 62 -5.27 4.30 -13.75
N VAL A 63 -5.10 4.82 -12.54
CA VAL A 63 -3.83 4.87 -11.83
C VAL A 63 -3.98 4.29 -10.44
N LEU A 64 -3.05 3.41 -10.07
CA LEU A 64 -2.86 2.86 -8.74
C LEU A 64 -1.61 3.47 -8.12
N ALA A 65 -1.74 4.11 -6.96
CA ALA A 65 -0.61 4.61 -6.18
C ALA A 65 -0.47 3.80 -4.89
N ILE A 66 0.70 3.20 -4.69
CA ILE A 66 1.04 2.41 -3.51
C ILE A 66 2.00 3.20 -2.64
N ASN A 67 1.63 3.42 -1.39
CA ASN A 67 2.46 4.05 -0.37
C ASN A 67 2.97 2.99 0.60
N GLY A 68 4.25 2.61 0.44
CA GLY A 68 4.87 1.61 1.30
C GLY A 68 5.04 2.05 2.76
N SER A 69 5.21 3.36 3.02
CA SER A 69 5.47 3.86 4.38
C SER A 69 4.30 3.63 5.35
N ASN A 70 3.07 3.56 4.84
CA ASN A 70 1.88 3.31 5.64
C ASN A 70 1.07 2.09 5.16
N GLN A 71 1.60 1.33 4.21
CA GLN A 71 0.95 0.17 3.57
C GLN A 71 -0.49 0.48 3.14
N THR A 72 -0.65 1.57 2.38
CA THR A 72 -1.94 1.96 1.79
C THR A 72 -1.82 2.08 0.28
N TYR A 73 -2.94 1.94 -0.41
CA TYR A 73 -3.05 2.30 -1.82
C TYR A 73 -4.18 3.29 -2.06
N THR A 74 -4.11 3.99 -3.17
CA THR A 74 -5.19 4.81 -3.71
C THR A 74 -5.33 4.56 -5.21
N THR A 75 -6.54 4.77 -5.74
CA THR A 75 -6.83 4.65 -7.16
C THR A 75 -7.48 5.92 -7.69
N THR A 76 -7.12 6.34 -8.90
CA THR A 76 -7.69 7.51 -9.60
C THR A 76 -7.93 7.21 -11.07
N GLY A 77 -8.73 8.04 -11.75
CA GLY A 77 -8.91 7.98 -13.22
C GLY A 77 -9.69 6.77 -13.75
N GLY A 78 -10.26 5.95 -12.87
CA GLY A 78 -11.14 4.83 -13.24
C GLY A 78 -12.62 5.20 -13.28
N PRO A 79 -13.48 4.26 -13.69
CA PRO A 79 -14.92 4.44 -13.71
C PRO A 79 -15.48 4.64 -12.29
N ASP A 80 -16.72 5.13 -12.21
CA ASP A 80 -17.40 5.37 -10.92
C ASP A 80 -17.58 4.08 -10.10
N LEU A 81 -17.72 2.94 -10.78
CA LEU A 81 -17.82 1.62 -10.17
C LEU A 81 -16.50 0.88 -10.35
N LEU A 82 -15.84 0.59 -9.24
CA LEU A 82 -14.61 -0.18 -9.20
C LEU A 82 -14.85 -1.48 -8.42
N PRO A 83 -14.20 -2.59 -8.80
CA PRO A 83 -14.19 -3.85 -8.04
C PRO A 83 -13.29 -3.76 -6.79
N MET A 84 -12.92 -2.55 -6.36
CA MET A 84 -12.08 -2.28 -5.21
C MET A 84 -12.35 -0.87 -4.68
N PRO A 85 -12.03 -0.58 -3.40
CA PRO A 85 -12.07 0.76 -2.84
C PRO A 85 -11.16 1.72 -3.60
N LYS A 86 -11.54 3.01 -3.60
CA LYS A 86 -10.66 4.06 -4.12
C LYS A 86 -9.41 4.29 -3.26
N ALA A 87 -9.44 3.87 -2.01
CA ALA A 87 -8.30 3.91 -1.10
C ALA A 87 -8.53 2.91 0.04
N ALA A 88 -7.51 2.15 0.38
CA ALA A 88 -7.57 1.22 1.50
C ALA A 88 -6.16 0.84 2.01
N PRO A 89 -6.05 0.38 3.26
CA PRO A 89 -4.86 -0.33 3.72
C PRO A 89 -4.74 -1.69 3.03
N PHE A 90 -3.52 -2.19 2.96
CA PHE A 90 -3.22 -3.56 2.60
C PHE A 90 -2.15 -4.14 3.54
N GLU A 91 -2.02 -5.46 3.53
CA GLU A 91 -0.90 -6.17 4.17
C GLU A 91 -0.42 -7.29 3.22
N PHE A 92 0.75 -7.86 3.50
CA PHE A 92 1.18 -9.06 2.79
C PHE A 92 0.39 -10.29 3.27
N GLY A 93 0.02 -11.15 2.32
CA GLY A 93 -0.66 -12.40 2.62
C GLY A 93 0.29 -13.50 3.09
N ALA A 94 -0.16 -14.75 2.96
CA ALA A 94 0.62 -15.92 3.39
C ALA A 94 1.95 -16.08 2.65
N ASN A 95 2.04 -15.58 1.41
CA ASN A 95 3.27 -15.51 0.64
C ASN A 95 3.57 -14.06 0.25
N VAL A 96 4.58 -13.46 0.87
CA VAL A 96 4.96 -12.06 0.67
C VAL A 96 5.29 -11.76 -0.79
N LYS A 97 5.75 -12.72 -1.59
CA LYS A 97 6.16 -12.51 -3.00
C LYS A 97 5.02 -12.55 -3.99
N THR A 98 3.84 -13.02 -3.59
CA THR A 98 2.75 -13.30 -4.55
C THR A 98 1.38 -12.89 -4.05
N GLN A 99 1.22 -12.53 -2.78
CA GLN A 99 -0.09 -12.26 -2.20
C GLN A 99 -0.10 -10.98 -1.36
N LEU A 100 -1.08 -10.13 -1.64
CA LEU A 100 -1.52 -9.04 -0.78
C LEU A 100 -2.90 -9.36 -0.23
N VAL A 101 -3.25 -8.70 0.86
CA VAL A 101 -4.58 -8.70 1.46
C VAL A 101 -5.04 -7.26 1.54
N LEU A 102 -6.10 -6.91 0.81
CA LEU A 102 -6.70 -5.58 0.84
C LEU A 102 -7.75 -5.51 1.95
N GLU A 103 -7.82 -4.36 2.63
CA GLU A 103 -8.74 -4.15 3.75
C GLU A 103 -8.70 -5.29 4.79
N PRO A 104 -7.55 -5.59 5.40
CA PRO A 104 -7.39 -6.75 6.31
C PRO A 104 -8.34 -6.73 7.53
N ASN A 105 -8.86 -5.55 7.88
CA ASN A 105 -9.81 -5.37 8.98
C ASN A 105 -11.29 -5.30 8.54
N ASN A 106 -11.58 -5.54 7.26
CA ASN A 106 -12.93 -5.45 6.68
C ASN A 106 -13.14 -6.54 5.61
N ALA A 107 -13.04 -6.21 4.31
CA ALA A 107 -13.30 -7.14 3.21
C ALA A 107 -12.30 -8.32 3.18
N ASN A 108 -11.05 -8.08 3.59
CA ASN A 108 -9.98 -9.07 3.65
C ASN A 108 -9.80 -9.81 2.30
N THR A 109 -9.69 -9.03 1.22
CA THR A 109 -9.63 -9.57 -0.14
C THR A 109 -8.20 -9.95 -0.51
N ALA A 110 -7.99 -11.22 -0.79
CA ALA A 110 -6.72 -11.71 -1.27
C ALA A 110 -6.48 -11.30 -2.73
N VAL A 111 -5.38 -10.60 -2.97
CA VAL A 111 -4.91 -10.23 -4.31
C VAL A 111 -3.65 -11.00 -4.60
N SER A 112 -3.69 -11.78 -5.68
CA SER A 112 -2.47 -12.34 -6.26
C SER A 112 -1.76 -11.24 -7.03
N TYR A 113 -0.45 -11.09 -6.82
CA TYR A 113 0.33 -10.10 -7.54
C TYR A 113 1.63 -10.67 -8.07
N SER A 114 2.17 -10.02 -9.10
CA SER A 114 3.51 -10.26 -9.59
C SER A 114 4.11 -8.99 -10.16
N ILE A 115 5.41 -8.81 -9.99
CA ILE A 115 6.18 -7.74 -10.60
C ILE A 115 7.13 -8.37 -11.62
N SER A 116 7.17 -7.81 -12.82
CA SER A 116 8.14 -8.17 -13.87
C SER A 116 9.59 -8.07 -13.39
N ALA A 117 10.49 -8.81 -14.03
CA ALA A 117 11.90 -8.88 -13.60
C ALA A 117 12.63 -7.52 -13.66
N ASP A 118 12.18 -6.58 -14.50
CA ASP A 118 12.73 -5.23 -14.59
C ASP A 118 12.04 -4.21 -13.66
N GLY A 119 11.00 -4.64 -12.93
CA GLY A 119 10.29 -3.80 -11.98
C GLY A 119 9.35 -2.77 -12.62
N THR A 120 9.05 -2.89 -13.92
CA THR A 120 8.28 -1.88 -14.66
C THR A 120 6.82 -2.25 -14.86
N GLU A 121 6.49 -3.54 -14.83
CA GLU A 121 5.12 -4.05 -14.92
C GLU A 121 4.68 -4.72 -13.61
N LEU A 122 3.47 -4.41 -13.18
CA LEU A 122 2.76 -5.01 -12.04
C LEU A 122 1.47 -5.65 -12.54
N THR A 123 1.22 -6.89 -12.16
CA THR A 123 -0.07 -7.57 -12.39
C THR A 123 -0.76 -7.83 -11.07
N TRP A 124 -2.04 -7.47 -10.96
CA TRP A 124 -2.94 -7.82 -9.86
C TRP A 124 -4.07 -8.69 -10.37
N SER A 125 -4.36 -9.79 -9.69
CA SER A 125 -5.50 -10.66 -9.97
C SER A 125 -6.25 -11.04 -8.69
N PHE A 126 -7.57 -10.87 -8.69
CA PHE A 126 -8.43 -11.15 -7.53
C PHE A 126 -9.89 -11.37 -7.95
N SER A 127 -10.70 -11.94 -7.07
CA SER A 127 -12.14 -12.11 -7.29
C SER A 127 -12.90 -11.12 -6.40
N TYR A 128 -13.82 -10.36 -7.00
CA TYR A 128 -14.74 -9.47 -6.29
C TYR A 128 -16.12 -10.12 -6.24
N THR A 129 -16.65 -10.32 -5.03
CA THR A 129 -17.94 -11.00 -4.81
C THR A 129 -19.06 -10.04 -4.39
N GLY A 130 -18.85 -8.73 -4.51
CA GLY A 130 -19.82 -7.72 -4.08
C GLY A 130 -19.73 -7.38 -2.59
N ASP A 131 -19.48 -8.35 -1.73
CA ASP A 131 -19.33 -8.15 -0.29
C ASP A 131 -18.01 -7.45 0.10
N GLY A 132 -18.01 -6.79 1.26
CA GLY A 132 -16.81 -6.17 1.85
C GLY A 132 -16.50 -4.74 1.38
N PHE A 133 -17.05 -4.31 0.25
CA PHE A 133 -16.74 -3.01 -0.35
C PHE A 133 -17.99 -2.13 -0.49
N THR A 134 -17.91 -0.87 -0.04
CA THR A 134 -19.06 0.01 0.28
C THR A 134 -19.84 0.57 -0.91
N ASN A 135 -19.58 0.14 -2.15
CA ASN A 135 -20.30 0.66 -3.32
C ASN A 135 -21.68 -0.03 -3.47
N THR A 136 -22.71 0.71 -3.88
CA THR A 136 -24.12 0.25 -3.91
C THR A 136 -24.55 -0.40 -5.24
N ARG A 137 -23.63 -0.57 -6.20
CA ARG A 137 -23.87 -1.24 -7.49
C ARG A 137 -22.91 -2.43 -7.69
N GLN A 138 -22.91 -3.33 -6.71
CA GLN A 138 -21.94 -4.43 -6.56
C GLN A 138 -22.00 -5.44 -7.72
N SER A 139 -23.20 -5.82 -8.17
CA SER A 139 -23.37 -6.92 -9.14
C SER A 139 -22.88 -6.65 -10.55
N SER A 140 -22.63 -5.39 -10.93
CA SER A 140 -22.05 -5.07 -12.25
C SER A 140 -20.53 -5.18 -12.29
N VAL A 141 -19.88 -5.34 -11.14
CA VAL A 141 -18.42 -5.48 -11.02
C VAL A 141 -18.00 -6.77 -10.29
N GLU A 142 -18.97 -7.65 -10.00
CA GLU A 142 -18.75 -9.02 -9.52
C GLU A 142 -18.03 -9.87 -10.58
N GLY A 143 -17.03 -10.64 -10.14
CA GLY A 143 -16.27 -11.52 -11.00
C GLY A 143 -14.78 -11.53 -10.68
N ASP A 144 -14.03 -12.23 -11.52
CA ASP A 144 -12.58 -12.23 -11.48
C ASP A 144 -12.05 -11.00 -12.19
N TRP A 145 -11.02 -10.38 -11.65
CA TRP A 145 -10.41 -9.20 -12.22
C TRP A 145 -8.92 -9.43 -12.37
N THR A 146 -8.38 -8.96 -13.50
CA THR A 146 -6.95 -8.85 -13.72
C THR A 146 -6.61 -7.46 -14.21
N PHE A 147 -5.70 -6.81 -13.51
CA PHE A 147 -5.14 -5.52 -13.86
C PHE A 147 -3.66 -5.70 -14.19
N VAL A 148 -3.23 -5.15 -15.31
CA VAL A 148 -1.82 -5.00 -15.67
C VAL A 148 -1.52 -3.51 -15.66
N PHE A 149 -0.45 -3.15 -14.96
CA PHE A 149 -0.03 -1.77 -14.83
C PHE A 149 1.43 -1.60 -15.23
N THR A 150 1.78 -0.40 -15.67
CA THR A 150 3.16 0.03 -15.90
C THR A 150 3.53 1.16 -14.94
N LYS A 151 4.72 1.06 -14.35
CA LYS A 151 5.27 2.04 -13.42
C LYS A 151 5.44 3.41 -14.12
N GLN A 152 5.04 4.47 -13.43
CA GLN A 152 5.13 5.87 -13.89
C GLN A 152 6.42 6.54 -13.41
#